data_AF-A0A2P4XKQ3-F1
#
_entry.id   AF-A0A2P4XKQ3-F1
#
_cell.length_a   1.000
_cell.length_b   1.000
_cell.length_c   1.000
_cell.angle_alpha   90.00
_cell.angle_beta   90.00
_cell.angle_gamma   90.00
#
_symmetry.space_group_name_H-M   'P 1'
#
loop_
_entity.id
_entity.type
_entity.pdbx_description
1 polymer ?
#
loop_
_entity_poly.entity_id
_entity_poly.type
_entity_poly.pdbx_seq_one_letter_code
_entity_poly.pdbx_strand_id
1 'polypeptide(L)'
;MGFRFPNAAVLLAATAIFTSVPITTSESICTLSDSETCAVDTLTPSDDDGSVLIYPGGNTRCAFDDYTDPTTTFSTNSTYFFQVFPNGGSDKSKLMLFFQGGGACADEDTCAFGLQCSLGASATFTTAATASSAGVLDRTISDNMFKDWNIVFIPYCTGDIHIGNRVTAAYESGIEVLLGNSQCLGLDYAMHMNGYNNTMAVLDWALENYPDVDNLIVGGESAGSLGAQVHSAKIAEMWEVDAKDTRFSVLADSYVGVVPEEHPAAELLVYYGACTNDFGLSEDIVAACEAGTATTIEMIDALLEAQPDGNWLFIDSKGDKTQRYFYALVDEGILGYPFSDLISEADFFSNMSTILDAYRKVSSRITTFYVEGTKHVFLADSNFTSYESDAGLLLGDHHCVSKFHISSEYDNRANVTFWHNCTKCYNDIGTPCMLGVEMITL
;
A
#
# COMPACT_ATOMS: atom_id res chain seq x y z
N MET A 1 24.88 -43.23 6.41
CA MET A 1 25.05 -43.59 4.99
C MET A 1 24.08 -42.71 4.22
N GLY A 2 24.59 -41.91 3.28
CA GLY A 2 24.05 -40.59 2.92
C GLY A 2 22.60 -40.51 2.44
N PHE A 3 21.91 -39.47 2.91
CA PHE A 3 20.70 -38.97 2.28
C PHE A 3 21.08 -38.22 1.00
N ARG A 4 20.65 -38.77 -0.14
CA ARG A 4 20.72 -38.10 -1.44
C ARG A 4 19.53 -37.15 -1.52
N PHE A 5 19.81 -35.85 -1.54
CA PHE A 5 18.85 -34.86 -2.04
C PHE A 5 18.62 -35.10 -3.54
N PRO A 6 17.37 -35.11 -4.03
CA PRO A 6 17.14 -35.02 -5.46
C PRO A 6 17.56 -33.62 -5.92
N ASN A 7 18.30 -33.58 -7.03
CA ASN A 7 18.70 -32.35 -7.71
C ASN A 7 17.48 -31.46 -7.94
N ALA A 8 17.40 -30.34 -7.21
CA ALA A 8 16.51 -29.25 -7.56
C ALA A 8 16.98 -28.70 -8.92
N ALA A 9 16.17 -28.94 -9.95
CA ALA A 9 16.30 -28.21 -11.18
C ALA A 9 16.01 -26.74 -10.87
N VAL A 10 17.04 -25.91 -11.01
CA VAL A 10 16.95 -24.45 -10.95
C VAL A 10 15.94 -24.01 -11.99
N LEU A 11 14.72 -23.70 -11.55
CA LEU A 11 13.75 -22.99 -12.36
C LEU A 11 14.17 -21.52 -12.30
N LEU A 12 14.89 -21.05 -13.33
CA LEU A 12 15.07 -19.63 -13.57
C LEU A 12 13.67 -19.02 -13.75
N ALA A 13 13.09 -18.48 -12.68
CA ALA A 13 12.10 -17.43 -12.81
C ALA A 13 12.87 -16.21 -13.35
N ALA A 14 12.57 -15.83 -14.59
CA ALA A 14 13.02 -14.57 -15.13
C ALA A 14 12.32 -13.44 -14.38
N THR A 15 12.85 -13.05 -13.23
CA THR A 15 12.65 -11.71 -12.69
C THR A 15 13.26 -10.75 -13.70
N ALA A 16 12.44 -9.89 -14.28
CA ALA A 16 12.95 -8.73 -14.99
C ALA A 16 13.74 -7.89 -13.98
N ILE A 17 15.06 -8.06 -13.99
CA ILE A 17 15.98 -7.20 -13.26
C ILE A 17 15.97 -5.88 -14.02
N PHE A 18 15.21 -4.91 -13.54
CA PHE A 18 15.51 -3.52 -13.85
C PHE A 18 16.81 -3.19 -13.12
N THR A 19 17.94 -3.39 -13.81
CA THR A 19 19.19 -2.77 -13.40
C THR A 19 19.05 -1.27 -13.65
N SER A 20 18.58 -0.53 -12.65
CA SER A 20 18.85 0.90 -12.62
C SER A 20 20.36 1.04 -12.49
N VAL A 21 21.00 1.46 -13.58
CA VAL A 21 22.35 2.02 -13.50
C VAL A 21 22.25 3.21 -12.53
N PRO A 22 23.12 3.35 -11.52
CA PRO A 22 23.13 4.56 -10.71
C PRO A 22 23.64 5.68 -11.62
N ILE A 23 22.71 6.38 -12.25
CA ILE A 23 22.94 7.76 -12.65
C ILE A 23 23.25 8.45 -11.33
N THR A 24 24.42 9.08 -11.24
CA THR A 24 24.76 9.93 -10.11
C THR A 24 23.89 11.17 -10.23
N THR A 25 22.66 11.07 -9.74
CA THR A 25 21.69 12.13 -9.66
C THR A 25 22.11 13.06 -8.53
N SER A 26 22.03 14.38 -8.73
CA SER A 26 22.13 15.28 -7.57
C SER A 26 20.81 15.20 -6.83
N GLU A 27 20.71 14.27 -5.88
CA GLU A 27 19.55 14.17 -5.00
C GLU A 27 19.31 15.53 -4.33
N SER A 28 18.12 16.09 -4.52
CA SER A 28 17.71 17.26 -3.75
C SER A 28 17.28 16.78 -2.37
N ILE A 29 17.94 17.28 -1.33
CA ILE A 29 17.78 16.82 0.04
C ILE A 29 17.48 18.01 0.95
N CYS A 30 16.53 17.83 1.86
CA CYS A 30 16.30 18.71 2.99
C CYS A 30 16.26 17.90 4.29
N THR A 31 16.82 18.43 5.37
CA THR A 31 16.84 17.77 6.68
C THR A 31 16.17 18.68 7.71
N LEU A 32 15.11 18.18 8.35
CA LEU A 32 14.39 18.93 9.38
C LEU A 32 15.30 19.20 10.58
N SER A 33 15.26 20.43 11.09
CA SER A 33 15.97 20.86 12.29
C SER A 33 15.30 22.10 12.88
N ASP A 34 15.75 22.54 14.07
CA ASP A 34 15.26 23.78 14.69
C ASP A 34 15.41 25.04 13.79
N SER A 35 16.31 24.99 12.81
CA SER A 35 16.58 26.09 11.86
C SER A 35 16.04 25.88 10.45
N GLU A 36 15.60 24.67 10.12
CA GLU A 36 15.17 24.27 8.77
C GLU A 36 13.89 23.46 8.88
N THR A 37 12.80 24.01 8.37
CA THR A 37 11.47 23.37 8.41
C THR A 37 11.16 22.60 7.13
N CYS A 38 12.05 22.63 6.14
CA CYS A 38 11.84 22.04 4.82
C CYS A 38 10.50 22.48 4.21
N ALA A 39 10.17 23.77 4.36
CA ALA A 39 8.89 24.30 3.90
C ALA A 39 8.78 24.15 2.37
N VAL A 40 7.66 23.60 1.90
CA VAL A 40 7.38 23.27 0.50
C VAL A 40 7.64 24.45 -0.44
N ASP A 41 7.33 25.68 0.00
CA ASP A 41 7.48 26.91 -0.80
C ASP A 41 8.95 27.32 -1.02
N THR A 42 9.87 26.75 -0.26
CA THR A 42 11.31 27.02 -0.31
C THR A 42 12.11 25.84 -0.84
N LEU A 43 11.48 24.68 -1.03
CA LEU A 43 12.13 23.51 -1.59
C LEU A 43 12.61 23.80 -3.01
N THR A 44 13.76 23.21 -3.36
CA THR A 44 14.29 23.23 -4.73
C THR A 44 14.24 21.80 -5.27
N PRO A 45 13.20 21.41 -6.02
CA PRO A 45 13.10 20.07 -6.57
C PRO A 45 14.26 19.69 -7.49
N SER A 46 14.60 18.40 -7.51
CA SER A 46 15.58 17.82 -8.43
C SER A 46 15.19 18.07 -9.89
N ASP A 47 16.17 18.42 -10.73
CA ASP A 47 15.96 18.55 -12.18
C ASP A 47 15.64 17.20 -12.87
N ASP A 48 15.92 16.07 -12.19
CA ASP A 48 15.75 14.73 -12.75
C ASP A 48 14.29 14.27 -12.71
N ASP A 49 13.69 14.26 -11.52
CA ASP A 49 12.35 13.73 -11.29
C ASP A 49 11.38 14.72 -10.63
N GLY A 50 11.82 15.95 -10.36
CA GLY A 50 10.99 16.97 -9.72
C GLY A 50 10.70 16.69 -8.24
N SER A 51 11.53 15.88 -7.56
CA SER A 51 11.34 15.53 -6.15
C SER A 51 12.39 16.13 -5.22
N VAL A 52 12.08 16.11 -3.92
CA VAL A 52 13.02 16.38 -2.80
C VAL A 52 12.87 15.28 -1.76
N LEU A 53 13.99 14.77 -1.27
CA LEU A 53 14.02 13.86 -0.12
C LEU A 53 14.05 14.67 1.17
N ILE A 54 13.12 14.41 2.07
CA ILE A 54 13.04 15.05 3.38
C ILE A 54 13.41 14.04 4.45
N TYR A 55 14.40 14.40 5.26
CA TYR A 55 14.87 13.61 6.40
C TYR A 55 14.25 14.20 7.67
N PRO A 56 13.21 13.57 8.24
CA PRO A 56 12.51 14.13 9.39
C PRO A 56 13.28 14.00 10.71
N GLY A 57 14.19 13.03 10.81
CA GLY A 57 14.92 12.76 12.04
C GLY A 57 13.99 12.34 13.19
N GLY A 58 14.28 12.81 14.40
CA GLY A 58 13.47 12.51 15.58
C GLY A 58 13.40 11.01 15.88
N ASN A 59 12.18 10.49 16.05
CA ASN A 59 11.93 9.06 16.33
C ASN A 59 11.73 8.22 15.05
N THR A 60 11.94 8.79 13.86
CA THR A 60 11.78 8.04 12.61
C THR A 60 12.97 7.11 12.38
N ARG A 61 12.70 5.90 11.88
CA ARG A 61 13.72 4.89 11.55
C ARG A 61 13.14 3.70 10.80
N CYS A 62 14.00 2.94 10.15
CA CYS A 62 13.68 1.62 9.59
C CYS A 62 13.90 0.48 10.59
N ALA A 63 13.51 -0.73 10.17
CA ALA A 63 13.38 -1.93 11.00
C ALA A 63 14.65 -2.31 11.78
N PHE A 64 15.81 -2.18 11.16
CA PHE A 64 17.07 -2.70 11.72
C PHE A 64 18.16 -1.63 11.71
N ASP A 65 19.18 -1.83 12.53
CA ASP A 65 20.42 -1.07 12.45
C ASP A 65 21.17 -1.38 11.14
N ASP A 66 22.09 -0.49 10.75
CA ASP A 66 22.77 -0.55 9.46
C ASP A 66 23.57 -1.84 9.28
N TYR A 67 23.36 -2.51 8.15
CA TYR A 67 24.08 -3.72 7.80
C TYR A 67 24.14 -3.93 6.29
N THR A 68 25.22 -4.55 5.83
CA THR A 68 25.35 -5.00 4.45
C THR A 68 25.94 -6.38 4.48
N ASP A 69 25.18 -7.36 3.99
CA ASP A 69 25.64 -8.74 3.92
C ASP A 69 26.74 -8.86 2.86
N PRO A 70 27.92 -9.41 3.18
CA PRO A 70 28.99 -9.59 2.18
C PRO A 70 28.71 -10.71 1.16
N THR A 71 27.67 -11.53 1.35
CA THR A 71 27.43 -12.74 0.56
C THR A 71 26.21 -12.64 -0.36
N THR A 72 25.13 -12.05 0.13
CA THR A 72 23.87 -11.82 -0.59
C THR A 72 23.71 -10.34 -0.94
N THR A 73 22.55 -9.97 -1.48
CA THR A 73 22.18 -8.57 -1.74
C THR A 73 21.45 -7.92 -0.57
N PHE A 74 21.31 -8.61 0.57
CA PHE A 74 20.58 -8.09 1.71
C PHE A 74 21.34 -6.94 2.38
N SER A 75 20.62 -5.86 2.62
CA SER A 75 21.14 -4.70 3.35
C SER A 75 20.03 -4.04 4.13
N THR A 76 20.40 -3.37 5.20
CA THR A 76 19.50 -2.60 6.06
C THR A 76 20.08 -1.20 6.21
N ASN A 77 19.20 -0.21 6.30
CA ASN A 77 19.58 1.17 6.60
C ASN A 77 18.56 1.71 7.59
N SER A 78 19.02 2.05 8.79
CA SER A 78 18.20 2.56 9.88
C SER A 78 17.60 3.93 9.59
N THR A 79 18.19 4.69 8.67
CA THR A 79 17.76 6.06 8.36
C THR A 79 16.46 6.05 7.56
N TYR A 80 15.48 6.82 8.04
CA TYR A 80 14.23 7.08 7.35
C TYR A 80 14.24 8.45 6.65
N PHE A 81 13.62 8.51 5.48
CA PHE A 81 13.29 9.74 4.76
C PHE A 81 11.97 9.51 4.00
N PHE A 82 11.33 10.60 3.59
CA PHE A 82 10.20 10.57 2.68
C PHE A 82 10.48 11.46 1.47
N GLN A 83 9.71 11.30 0.40
CA GLN A 83 9.95 12.00 -0.86
C GLN A 83 8.76 12.87 -1.20
N VAL A 84 9.02 14.12 -1.58
CA VAL A 84 8.00 15.10 -1.91
C VAL A 84 8.16 15.51 -3.36
N PHE A 85 7.05 15.52 -4.08
CA PHE A 85 6.93 16.07 -5.42
C PHE A 85 6.01 17.30 -5.34
N PRO A 86 6.54 18.52 -5.16
CA PRO A 86 5.73 19.73 -5.16
C PRO A 86 5.09 19.97 -6.53
N ASN A 87 3.89 20.55 -6.56
CA ASN A 87 3.31 21.06 -7.80
C ASN A 87 4.19 22.16 -8.40
N GLY A 88 4.57 22.04 -9.68
CA GLY A 88 5.46 22.99 -10.35
C GLY A 88 4.90 24.41 -10.54
N GLY A 89 3.58 24.59 -10.40
CA GLY A 89 2.90 25.88 -10.41
C GLY A 89 2.60 26.46 -9.02
N SER A 90 3.11 25.81 -7.96
CA SER A 90 2.86 26.17 -6.55
C SER A 90 1.38 26.08 -6.13
N ASP A 91 0.54 25.37 -6.88
CA ASP A 91 -0.84 25.07 -6.48
C ASP A 91 -0.83 24.02 -5.37
N LYS A 92 -1.45 24.32 -4.24
CA LYS A 92 -1.54 23.44 -3.05
C LYS A 92 -2.91 22.78 -2.89
N SER A 93 -3.86 23.02 -3.79
CA SER A 93 -5.26 22.55 -3.67
C SER A 93 -5.42 21.03 -3.80
N LYS A 94 -4.42 20.32 -4.31
CA LYS A 94 -4.47 18.87 -4.56
C LYS A 94 -3.27 18.17 -3.93
N LEU A 95 -3.55 17.25 -3.01
CA LEU A 95 -2.54 16.48 -2.28
C LEU A 95 -2.84 14.99 -2.40
N MET A 96 -1.80 14.23 -2.73
CA MET A 96 -1.78 12.77 -2.61
C MET A 96 -0.73 12.37 -1.58
N LEU A 97 -1.15 11.59 -0.59
CA LEU A 97 -0.29 10.84 0.32
C LEU A 97 -0.19 9.42 -0.24
N PHE A 98 1.00 8.99 -0.67
CA PHE A 98 1.18 7.71 -1.38
C PHE A 98 2.13 6.79 -0.61
N PHE A 99 1.60 5.70 -0.06
CA PHE A 99 2.31 4.76 0.79
C PHE A 99 2.96 3.64 -0.01
N GLN A 100 4.28 3.49 0.14
CA GLN A 100 5.04 2.47 -0.57
C GLN A 100 4.68 1.05 -0.11
N GLY A 101 4.67 0.12 -1.06
CA GLY A 101 4.68 -1.32 -0.80
C GLY A 101 6.02 -1.88 -0.34
N GLY A 102 6.09 -3.20 -0.16
CA GLY A 102 7.36 -3.86 0.15
C GLY A 102 7.26 -5.01 1.13
N GLY A 103 6.14 -5.76 1.13
CA GLY A 103 5.97 -6.96 1.94
C GLY A 103 5.71 -6.73 3.43
N ALA A 104 5.89 -7.76 4.24
CA ALA A 104 5.66 -7.72 5.69
C ALA A 104 6.34 -8.91 6.38
N CYS A 105 6.36 -8.92 7.70
CA CYS A 105 6.57 -10.12 8.50
C CYS A 105 5.34 -10.39 9.37
N ALA A 106 5.07 -11.64 9.74
CA ALA A 106 3.82 -12.06 10.38
C ALA A 106 3.96 -12.39 11.87
N ASP A 107 5.16 -12.75 12.32
CA ASP A 107 5.42 -13.32 13.65
C ASP A 107 6.90 -13.12 14.06
N GLU A 108 7.27 -13.64 15.25
CA GLU A 108 8.63 -13.49 15.80
C GLU A 108 9.72 -14.07 14.87
N ASP A 109 9.45 -15.21 14.22
CA ASP A 109 10.38 -15.87 13.31
C ASP A 109 10.56 -15.06 12.03
N THR A 110 9.47 -14.73 11.34
CA THR A 110 9.48 -13.97 10.08
C THR A 110 10.00 -12.55 10.28
N CYS A 111 9.89 -11.97 11.47
CA CYS A 111 10.41 -10.64 11.76
C CYS A 111 11.88 -10.65 12.21
N ALA A 112 12.46 -11.82 12.47
CA ALA A 112 13.84 -11.95 12.93
C ALA A 112 14.84 -11.43 11.88
N PHE A 113 15.77 -10.57 12.31
CA PHE A 113 16.84 -10.08 11.43
C PHE A 113 17.64 -11.23 10.80
N GLY A 114 18.02 -12.23 11.61
CA GLY A 114 18.83 -13.37 11.15
C GLY A 114 18.14 -14.15 10.03
N LEU A 115 16.81 -14.30 10.12
CA LEU A 115 16.02 -14.93 9.07
C LEU A 115 15.95 -14.05 7.82
N GLN A 116 15.60 -12.76 7.94
CA GLN A 116 15.51 -11.85 6.81
C GLN A 116 16.83 -11.75 6.04
N CYS A 117 17.94 -11.60 6.76
CA CYS A 117 19.29 -11.64 6.21
C CYS A 117 19.57 -12.96 5.50
N SER A 118 19.20 -14.09 6.11
CA SER A 118 19.43 -15.41 5.53
C SER A 118 18.58 -15.71 4.30
N LEU A 119 17.40 -15.08 4.17
CA LEU A 119 16.59 -15.15 2.96
C LEU A 119 17.16 -14.31 1.81
N GLY A 120 17.99 -13.31 2.11
CA GLY A 120 18.68 -12.52 1.08
C GLY A 120 17.69 -11.75 0.21
N ALA A 121 17.75 -11.99 -1.11
CA ALA A 121 16.81 -11.42 -2.08
C ALA A 121 15.36 -11.92 -1.91
N SER A 122 15.14 -12.95 -1.09
CA SER A 122 13.81 -13.48 -0.74
C SER A 122 13.33 -13.03 0.65
N ALA A 123 13.96 -12.01 1.23
CA ALA A 123 13.45 -11.34 2.43
C ALA A 123 11.96 -11.00 2.25
N THR A 124 11.18 -11.14 3.32
CA THR A 124 9.72 -10.97 3.24
C THR A 124 9.30 -9.51 3.23
N PHE A 125 10.20 -8.59 3.56
CA PHE A 125 9.95 -7.16 3.49
C PHE A 125 11.20 -6.31 3.16
N THR A 126 10.97 -5.07 2.72
CA THR A 126 12.01 -4.07 2.50
C THR A 126 12.54 -3.50 3.81
N THR A 127 13.85 -3.37 3.93
CA THR A 127 14.54 -3.00 5.19
C THR A 127 15.24 -1.63 5.13
N ALA A 128 15.01 -0.88 4.07
CA ALA A 128 15.55 0.45 3.87
C ALA A 128 14.52 1.33 3.14
N ALA A 129 14.42 2.59 3.55
CA ALA A 129 13.62 3.57 2.82
C ALA A 129 14.24 3.79 1.44
N THR A 130 13.42 3.75 0.39
CA THR A 130 13.87 3.96 -0.99
C THR A 130 13.02 5.03 -1.66
N ALA A 131 13.67 5.90 -2.43
CA ALA A 131 12.97 6.84 -3.30
C ALA A 131 12.42 6.10 -4.53
N SER A 132 11.35 6.63 -5.11
CA SER A 132 10.74 6.10 -6.33
C SER A 132 10.17 7.22 -7.18
N SER A 133 10.36 7.13 -8.49
CA SER A 133 9.81 8.08 -9.46
C SER A 133 9.03 7.33 -10.54
N ALA A 134 8.44 6.18 -10.18
CA ALA A 134 7.73 5.29 -11.08
C ALA A 134 6.20 5.44 -10.99
N GLY A 135 5.52 5.03 -12.06
CA GLY A 135 4.05 4.97 -12.11
C GLY A 135 3.38 6.30 -11.81
N VAL A 136 2.49 6.34 -10.82
CA VAL A 136 1.78 7.58 -10.43
C VAL A 136 2.71 8.72 -10.01
N LEU A 137 3.95 8.41 -9.58
CA LEU A 137 4.96 9.40 -9.19
C LEU A 137 5.70 9.98 -10.41
N ASP A 138 5.68 9.27 -11.55
CA ASP A 138 6.36 9.70 -12.77
C ASP A 138 5.56 10.79 -13.50
N ARG A 139 6.01 12.04 -13.39
CA ARG A 139 5.39 13.18 -14.06
C ARG A 139 5.66 13.24 -15.56
N THR A 140 6.61 12.46 -16.07
CA THR A 140 6.95 12.41 -17.49
C THR A 140 5.95 11.59 -18.31
N ILE A 141 5.18 10.72 -17.64
CA ILE A 141 4.06 9.98 -18.25
C ILE A 141 2.97 10.98 -18.67
N SER A 142 2.77 11.13 -19.97
CA SER A 142 1.93 12.21 -20.53
C SER A 142 0.47 12.20 -20.07
N ASP A 143 -0.07 11.00 -19.84
CA ASP A 143 -1.43 10.67 -19.43
C ASP A 143 -1.54 10.33 -17.93
N ASN A 144 -0.47 10.53 -17.14
CA ASN A 144 -0.56 10.46 -15.69
C ASN A 144 -1.47 11.60 -15.18
N MET A 145 -2.65 11.24 -14.71
CA MET A 145 -3.65 12.16 -14.17
C MET A 145 -3.25 12.84 -12.86
N PHE A 146 -2.19 12.35 -12.21
CA PHE A 146 -1.63 12.89 -10.98
C PHE A 146 -0.38 13.75 -11.19
N LYS A 147 0.09 13.91 -12.43
CA LYS A 147 1.34 14.63 -12.74
C LYS A 147 1.39 16.08 -12.29
N ASP A 148 0.23 16.69 -12.03
CA ASP A 148 0.07 18.06 -11.55
C ASP A 148 -0.40 18.13 -10.08
N TRP A 149 -0.36 17.03 -9.33
CA TRP A 149 -0.68 17.02 -7.90
C TRP A 149 0.55 17.41 -7.07
N ASN A 150 0.34 17.76 -5.80
CA ASN A 150 1.39 17.58 -4.80
C ASN A 150 1.35 16.11 -4.38
N ILE A 151 2.50 15.44 -4.37
CA ILE A 151 2.58 14.05 -3.93
C ILE A 151 3.61 13.96 -2.81
N VAL A 152 3.19 13.42 -1.67
CA VAL A 152 4.05 13.03 -0.56
C VAL A 152 4.11 11.52 -0.57
N PHE A 153 5.23 10.98 -1.04
CA PHE A 153 5.52 9.56 -1.08
C PHE A 153 6.14 9.14 0.26
N ILE A 154 5.60 8.07 0.84
CA ILE A 154 5.91 7.56 2.18
C ILE A 154 6.59 6.19 2.01
N PRO A 155 7.94 6.13 2.02
CA PRO A 155 8.66 4.88 1.86
C PRO A 155 8.38 3.90 2.99
N TYR A 156 8.52 2.61 2.69
CA TYR A 156 8.28 1.51 3.61
C TYR A 156 9.56 0.73 3.90
N CYS A 157 9.87 0.55 5.18
CA CYS A 157 11.09 -0.13 5.60
C CYS A 157 11.02 -0.81 6.98
N THR A 158 9.82 -1.03 7.49
CA THR A 158 9.58 -1.39 8.91
C THR A 158 8.97 -2.77 9.11
N GLY A 159 8.55 -3.46 8.05
CA GLY A 159 8.00 -4.82 8.11
C GLY A 159 6.62 -4.96 8.76
N ASP A 160 6.01 -3.83 9.10
CA ASP A 160 4.80 -3.67 9.92
C ASP A 160 3.67 -2.94 9.20
N ILE A 161 3.65 -2.96 7.87
CA ILE A 161 2.64 -2.35 6.99
C ILE A 161 2.29 -0.89 7.29
N HIS A 162 3.25 -0.09 7.77
CA HIS A 162 3.14 1.34 8.14
C HIS A 162 2.38 1.64 9.43
N ILE A 163 2.06 0.63 10.25
CA ILE A 163 1.16 0.81 11.41
C ILE A 163 1.77 0.39 12.74
N GLY A 164 2.96 -0.22 12.72
CA GLY A 164 3.61 -0.72 13.93
C GLY A 164 4.19 0.37 14.81
N ASN A 165 4.20 0.08 16.12
CA ASN A 165 4.85 0.89 17.15
C ASN A 165 5.40 -0.01 18.27
N ARG A 166 6.28 -0.93 17.89
CA ARG A 166 6.83 -1.96 18.77
C ARG A 166 8.32 -2.16 18.52
N VAL A 167 9.05 -2.46 19.60
CA VAL A 167 10.42 -2.98 19.50
C VAL A 167 10.41 -4.41 20.01
N THR A 168 10.90 -5.35 19.21
CA THR A 168 11.17 -6.72 19.64
C THR A 168 12.66 -6.89 19.90
N ALA A 169 13.00 -7.64 20.94
CA ALA A 169 14.39 -7.99 21.18
C ALA A 169 14.92 -8.83 20.01
N ALA A 170 16.24 -8.82 19.84
CA ALA A 170 16.88 -9.70 18.88
C ALA A 170 16.49 -11.16 19.17
N TYR A 171 16.17 -11.87 18.09
CA TYR A 171 15.67 -13.23 18.14
C TYR A 171 16.25 -14.04 16.97
N GLU A 172 16.57 -15.29 17.25
CA GLU A 172 17.13 -16.27 16.33
C GLU A 172 16.32 -17.56 16.48
N SER A 173 15.55 -17.89 15.43
CA SER A 173 14.67 -19.07 15.41
C SER A 173 15.44 -20.39 15.24
N GLY A 174 16.69 -20.30 14.77
CA GLY A 174 17.48 -21.44 14.30
C GLY A 174 17.15 -21.89 12.87
N ILE A 175 16.07 -21.40 12.26
CA ILE A 175 15.68 -21.70 10.86
C ILE A 175 16.69 -21.08 9.90
N GLU A 176 17.20 -19.89 10.23
CA GLU A 176 18.27 -19.21 9.50
C GLU A 176 19.53 -20.09 9.31
N VAL A 177 19.81 -21.01 10.25
CA VAL A 177 20.91 -21.98 10.13
C VAL A 177 20.69 -22.94 8.97
N LEU A 178 19.43 -23.33 8.71
CA LEU A 178 19.06 -24.25 7.63
C LEU A 178 19.14 -23.59 6.24
N LEU A 179 19.07 -22.26 6.17
CA LEU A 179 19.16 -21.47 4.94
C LEU A 179 20.60 -21.27 4.44
N GLY A 180 21.60 -21.66 5.24
CA GLY A 180 23.00 -21.76 4.79
C GLY A 180 23.78 -20.45 4.74
N ASN A 181 23.26 -19.36 5.32
CA ASN A 181 23.88 -18.04 5.37
C ASN A 181 24.44 -17.73 6.77
N SER A 182 25.49 -18.45 7.16
CA SER A 182 26.07 -18.40 8.52
C SER A 182 26.56 -17.02 8.97
N GLN A 183 26.86 -16.12 8.04
CA GLN A 183 27.30 -14.75 8.34
C GLN A 183 26.19 -13.84 8.89
N CYS A 184 24.93 -14.25 8.72
CA CYS A 184 23.76 -13.57 9.29
C CYS A 184 23.53 -13.94 10.77
N LEU A 185 24.22 -14.96 11.29
CA LEU A 185 24.04 -15.49 12.64
C LEU A 185 24.86 -14.71 13.67
N GLY A 186 24.29 -14.50 14.86
CA GLY A 186 24.92 -13.85 16.00
C GLY A 186 25.05 -12.33 15.90
N LEU A 187 24.33 -11.70 14.95
CA LEU A 187 24.35 -10.25 14.76
C LEU A 187 23.47 -9.50 15.78
N ASP A 188 22.56 -10.20 16.46
CA ASP A 188 21.80 -9.73 17.65
C ASP A 188 21.09 -8.37 17.45
N TYR A 189 20.48 -8.17 16.28
CA TYR A 189 19.71 -6.96 15.99
C TYR A 189 18.25 -7.07 16.43
N ALA A 190 17.82 -6.11 17.24
CA ALA A 190 16.42 -5.87 17.56
C ALA A 190 15.66 -5.39 16.33
N MET A 191 14.36 -5.72 16.26
CA MET A 191 13.48 -5.17 15.23
C MET A 191 12.68 -3.98 15.77
N HIS A 192 12.66 -2.91 14.99
CA HIS A 192 11.88 -1.70 15.23
C HIS A 192 10.71 -1.62 14.25
N MET A 193 9.53 -2.07 14.67
CA MET A 193 8.26 -1.82 13.97
C MET A 193 7.84 -0.39 14.27
N ASN A 194 8.29 0.55 13.43
CA ASN A 194 8.18 1.99 13.64
C ASN A 194 7.33 2.69 12.57
N GLY A 195 6.53 1.93 11.82
CA GLY A 195 5.73 2.43 10.70
C GLY A 195 4.77 3.55 11.10
N TYR A 196 4.15 3.45 12.28
CA TYR A 196 3.25 4.49 12.78
C TYR A 196 3.99 5.82 13.02
N ASN A 197 5.12 5.77 13.75
CA ASN A 197 5.90 6.98 14.06
C ASN A 197 6.51 7.62 12.80
N ASN A 198 6.94 6.80 11.84
CA ASN A 198 7.38 7.28 10.53
C ASN A 198 6.25 8.00 9.80
N THR A 199 5.08 7.37 9.71
CA THR A 199 3.90 7.93 9.05
C THR A 199 3.47 9.25 9.69
N MET A 200 3.33 9.29 11.02
CA MET A 200 2.89 10.50 11.72
C MET A 200 3.86 11.67 11.52
N ALA A 201 5.18 11.43 11.50
CA ALA A 201 6.15 12.48 11.19
C ALA A 201 5.98 13.06 9.77
N VAL A 202 5.61 12.22 8.80
CA VAL A 202 5.31 12.68 7.43
C VAL A 202 3.97 13.42 7.37
N LEU A 203 2.94 12.93 8.06
CA LEU A 203 1.63 13.56 8.11
C LEU A 203 1.68 14.94 8.79
N ASP A 204 2.42 15.08 9.88
CA ASP A 204 2.62 16.36 10.56
C ASP A 204 3.29 17.38 9.63
N TRP A 205 4.36 16.98 8.93
CA TRP A 205 5.00 17.83 7.94
C TRP A 205 4.04 18.17 6.78
N ALA A 206 3.30 17.19 6.27
CA ALA A 206 2.38 17.40 5.16
C ALA A 206 1.23 18.34 5.53
N LEU A 207 0.67 18.22 6.73
CA LEU A 207 -0.39 19.09 7.22
C LEU A 207 0.10 20.53 7.42
N GLU A 208 1.32 20.73 7.93
CA GLU A 208 1.92 22.06 8.04
C GLU A 208 2.12 22.74 6.68
N ASN A 209 2.46 21.96 5.66
CA ASN A 209 2.78 22.47 4.32
C ASN A 209 1.56 22.59 3.39
N TYR A 210 0.53 21.77 3.62
CA TYR A 210 -0.71 21.69 2.85
C TYR A 210 -1.94 21.64 3.79
N PRO A 211 -2.15 22.66 4.63
CA PRO A 211 -3.24 22.64 5.62
C PRO A 211 -4.64 22.75 4.99
N ASP A 212 -4.73 23.38 3.82
CA ASP A 212 -5.98 23.66 3.12
C ASP A 212 -5.92 23.09 1.70
N VAL A 213 -6.59 21.96 1.50
CA VAL A 213 -6.66 21.24 0.22
C VAL A 213 -8.12 21.03 -0.20
N ASP A 214 -8.39 21.19 -1.49
CA ASP A 214 -9.70 20.92 -2.07
C ASP A 214 -9.87 19.41 -2.34
N ASN A 215 -8.77 18.72 -2.64
CA ASN A 215 -8.76 17.29 -2.93
C ASN A 215 -7.60 16.61 -2.18
N LEU A 216 -7.94 15.58 -1.41
CA LEU A 216 -7.01 14.76 -0.65
C LEU A 216 -7.16 13.30 -1.04
N ILE A 217 -6.09 12.72 -1.58
CA ILE A 217 -6.00 11.28 -1.84
C ILE A 217 -5.06 10.65 -0.83
N VAL A 218 -5.52 9.56 -0.22
CA VAL A 218 -4.69 8.64 0.56
C VAL A 218 -4.60 7.36 -0.26
N GLY A 219 -3.43 7.09 -0.82
CA GLY A 219 -3.22 5.96 -1.71
C GLY A 219 -2.02 5.12 -1.30
N GLY A 220 -1.95 3.90 -1.79
CA GLY A 220 -0.76 3.09 -1.67
C GLY A 220 -0.90 1.78 -2.40
N GLU A 221 0.21 1.07 -2.50
CA GLU A 221 0.31 -0.20 -3.20
C GLU A 221 0.86 -1.30 -2.29
N SER A 222 0.41 -2.54 -2.50
CA SER A 222 0.83 -3.68 -1.68
C SER A 222 0.60 -3.41 -0.18
N ALA A 223 1.61 -3.63 0.68
CA ALA A 223 1.58 -3.25 2.10
C ALA A 223 1.22 -1.78 2.34
N GLY A 224 1.62 -0.88 1.45
CA GLY A 224 1.30 0.54 1.51
C GLY A 224 -0.20 0.82 1.33
N SER A 225 -0.89 -0.01 0.54
CA SER A 225 -2.34 0.11 0.41
C SER A 225 -3.08 -0.25 1.71
N LEU A 226 -2.55 -1.18 2.52
CA LEU A 226 -3.10 -1.48 3.85
C LEU A 226 -2.84 -0.30 4.80
N GLY A 227 -1.63 0.27 4.78
CA GLY A 227 -1.30 1.49 5.53
C GLY A 227 -2.22 2.65 5.17
N ALA A 228 -2.45 2.90 3.87
CA ALA A 228 -3.35 3.92 3.37
C ALA A 228 -4.79 3.74 3.88
N GLN A 229 -5.28 2.48 3.91
CA GLN A 229 -6.60 2.16 4.45
C GLN A 229 -6.66 2.45 5.96
N VAL A 230 -5.73 1.90 6.76
CA VAL A 230 -5.75 2.01 8.23
C VAL A 230 -5.56 3.46 8.70
N HIS A 231 -4.73 4.25 8.03
CA HIS A 231 -4.53 5.66 8.36
C HIS A 231 -5.64 6.59 7.83
N SER A 232 -6.57 6.09 7.00
CA SER A 232 -7.54 6.93 6.28
C SER A 232 -8.41 7.81 7.20
N ALA A 233 -8.97 7.24 8.26
CA ALA A 233 -9.81 7.98 9.20
C ALA A 233 -9.01 9.03 9.97
N LYS A 234 -7.80 8.68 10.42
CA LYS A 234 -6.90 9.63 11.09
C LYS A 234 -6.51 10.80 10.18
N ILE A 235 -6.20 10.52 8.92
CA ILE A 235 -5.87 11.55 7.94
C ILE A 235 -7.10 12.44 7.68
N ALA A 236 -8.29 11.88 7.53
CA ALA A 236 -9.51 12.66 7.35
C ALA A 236 -9.78 13.60 8.54
N GLU A 237 -9.54 13.12 9.77
CA GLU A 237 -9.60 13.94 10.99
C GLU A 237 -8.55 15.07 10.96
N MET A 238 -7.28 14.75 10.68
CA MET A 238 -6.17 15.71 10.68
C MET A 238 -6.37 16.87 9.69
N TRP A 239 -6.94 16.58 8.51
CA TRP A 239 -7.25 17.61 7.51
C TRP A 239 -8.63 18.25 7.67
N GLU A 240 -9.38 17.87 8.71
CA GLU A 240 -10.74 18.35 8.98
C GLU A 240 -11.65 18.23 7.75
N VAL A 241 -11.58 17.08 7.05
CA VAL A 241 -12.20 16.87 5.73
C VAL A 241 -13.66 17.30 5.68
N ASP A 242 -14.46 16.90 6.67
CA ASP A 242 -15.89 17.25 6.75
C ASP A 242 -16.12 18.74 6.99
N ALA A 243 -15.32 19.37 7.84
CA ALA A 243 -15.47 20.78 8.17
C ALA A 243 -15.05 21.69 7.01
N LYS A 244 -14.11 21.22 6.18
CA LYS A 244 -13.55 21.97 5.04
C LYS A 244 -14.19 21.62 3.69
N ASP A 245 -15.13 20.67 3.66
CA ASP A 245 -15.73 20.15 2.41
C ASP A 245 -14.67 19.65 1.41
N THR A 246 -13.58 19.06 1.94
CA THR A 246 -12.48 18.51 1.15
C THR A 246 -12.94 17.23 0.46
N ARG A 247 -12.65 17.07 -0.82
CA ARG A 247 -12.89 15.81 -1.52
C ARG A 247 -11.89 14.76 -1.07
N PHE A 248 -12.36 13.75 -0.35
CA PHE A 248 -11.52 12.70 0.21
C PHE A 248 -11.68 11.36 -0.51
N SER A 249 -10.55 10.71 -0.70
CA SER A 249 -10.42 9.60 -1.63
C SER A 249 -9.36 8.60 -1.16
N VAL A 250 -9.68 7.32 -1.08
CA VAL A 250 -8.76 6.24 -0.74
C VAL A 250 -8.47 5.35 -1.95
N LEU A 251 -7.20 5.15 -2.28
CA LEU A 251 -6.74 4.27 -3.38
C LEU A 251 -5.99 3.07 -2.81
N ALA A 252 -6.60 1.90 -2.87
CA ALA A 252 -6.01 0.65 -2.42
C ALA A 252 -5.58 -0.21 -3.61
N ASP A 253 -4.29 -0.27 -3.90
CA ASP A 253 -3.73 -1.05 -5.00
C ASP A 253 -3.12 -2.38 -4.51
N SER A 254 -3.73 -3.49 -4.93
CA SER A 254 -3.31 -4.87 -4.67
C SER A 254 -3.33 -5.32 -3.21
N TYR A 255 -4.35 -4.88 -2.44
CA TYR A 255 -4.73 -5.51 -1.18
C TYR A 255 -6.14 -5.12 -0.72
N VAL A 256 -6.88 -6.11 -0.23
CA VAL A 256 -8.21 -5.94 0.39
C VAL A 256 -8.32 -6.53 1.81
N GLY A 257 -7.27 -7.21 2.26
CA GLY A 257 -7.18 -7.83 3.59
C GLY A 257 -7.71 -9.27 3.68
N VAL A 258 -7.50 -10.10 2.63
CA VAL A 258 -7.75 -11.55 2.71
C VAL A 258 -6.71 -12.20 3.63
N VAL A 259 -7.16 -12.71 4.77
CA VAL A 259 -6.34 -13.45 5.74
C VAL A 259 -6.98 -14.81 6.05
N PRO A 260 -6.22 -15.79 6.59
CA PRO A 260 -6.79 -17.08 7.01
C PRO A 260 -7.87 -16.90 8.08
N GLU A 261 -8.93 -17.71 8.04
CA GLU A 261 -10.06 -17.62 8.98
C GLU A 261 -9.61 -17.78 10.45
N GLU A 262 -8.63 -18.66 10.67
CA GLU A 262 -8.08 -18.94 12.00
C GLU A 262 -7.00 -17.95 12.44
N HIS A 263 -6.65 -16.99 11.58
CA HIS A 263 -5.69 -15.93 11.85
C HIS A 263 -6.29 -14.56 11.51
N PRO A 264 -7.19 -14.04 12.38
CA PRO A 264 -7.78 -12.72 12.20
C PRO A 264 -6.72 -11.63 12.04
N ALA A 265 -7.03 -10.58 11.27
CA ALA A 265 -6.11 -9.45 11.06
C ALA A 265 -5.63 -8.81 12.38
N ALA A 266 -6.45 -8.86 13.43
CA ALA A 266 -6.08 -8.40 14.76
C ALA A 266 -4.84 -9.10 15.35
N GLU A 267 -4.56 -10.37 15.01
CA GLU A 267 -3.34 -11.04 15.49
C GLU A 267 -2.07 -10.32 15.03
N LEU A 268 -2.03 -9.93 13.75
CA LEU A 268 -0.94 -9.14 13.17
C LEU A 268 -0.87 -7.74 13.81
N LEU A 269 -2.02 -7.10 13.99
CA LEU A 269 -2.10 -5.76 14.58
C LEU A 269 -1.60 -5.74 16.03
N VAL A 270 -1.97 -6.74 16.83
CA VAL A 270 -1.45 -6.94 18.19
C VAL A 270 0.05 -7.17 18.14
N TYR A 271 0.50 -8.03 17.23
CA TYR A 271 1.91 -8.32 17.09
C TYR A 271 2.74 -7.09 16.70
N TYR A 272 2.25 -6.22 15.81
CA TYR A 272 2.93 -4.95 15.47
C TYR A 272 2.85 -3.88 16.56
N GLY A 273 2.08 -4.11 17.64
CA GLY A 273 1.77 -3.07 18.63
C GLY A 273 0.94 -1.92 18.03
N ALA A 274 0.08 -2.24 17.07
CA ALA A 274 -0.70 -1.26 16.32
C ALA A 274 -2.04 -0.91 16.98
N CYS A 275 -2.68 -1.84 17.71
CA CYS A 275 -4.05 -1.67 18.19
C CYS A 275 -4.29 -0.40 19.05
N THR A 276 -3.28 0.05 19.80
CA THR A 276 -3.37 1.24 20.66
C THR A 276 -2.93 2.54 19.99
N ASN A 277 -2.47 2.49 18.74
CA ASN A 277 -2.12 3.69 17.98
C ASN A 277 -3.41 4.42 17.59
N ASP A 278 -3.32 5.74 17.48
CA ASP A 278 -4.48 6.57 17.11
C ASP A 278 -4.68 6.55 15.59
N PHE A 279 -5.62 5.70 15.16
CA PHE A 279 -6.10 5.59 13.78
C PHE A 279 -7.48 6.23 13.56
N GLY A 280 -8.03 6.95 14.55
CA GLY A 280 -9.40 7.48 14.48
C GLY A 280 -10.49 6.41 14.62
N LEU A 281 -10.18 5.28 15.26
CA LEU A 281 -11.12 4.19 15.52
C LEU A 281 -11.84 4.36 16.87
N SER A 282 -13.03 3.77 17.01
CA SER A 282 -13.78 3.78 18.27
C SER A 282 -13.13 2.90 19.34
N GLU A 283 -13.39 3.20 20.62
CA GLU A 283 -12.87 2.43 21.77
C GLU A 283 -13.25 0.94 21.70
N ASP A 284 -14.44 0.62 21.18
CA ASP A 284 -14.91 -0.77 21.03
C ASP A 284 -14.08 -1.55 19.99
N ILE A 285 -13.74 -0.92 18.86
CA ILE A 285 -12.92 -1.54 17.81
C ILE A 285 -11.48 -1.69 18.30
N VAL A 286 -10.95 -0.69 19.00
CA VAL A 286 -9.63 -0.77 19.65
C VAL A 286 -9.59 -1.94 20.64
N ALA A 287 -10.61 -2.07 21.50
CA ALA A 287 -10.69 -3.17 22.45
C ALA A 287 -10.78 -4.55 21.77
N ALA A 288 -11.53 -4.66 20.67
CA ALA A 288 -11.60 -5.89 19.88
C ALA A 288 -10.27 -6.22 19.19
N CYS A 289 -9.53 -5.20 18.75
CA CYS A 289 -8.18 -5.36 18.21
C CYS A 289 -7.23 -5.87 19.29
N GLU A 290 -7.17 -5.22 20.46
CA GLU A 290 -6.32 -5.64 21.57
C GLU A 290 -6.63 -7.06 22.07
N ALA A 291 -7.90 -7.47 21.98
CA ALA A 291 -8.33 -8.83 22.29
C ALA A 291 -7.92 -9.87 21.23
N GLY A 292 -7.38 -9.45 20.08
CA GLY A 292 -7.02 -10.33 18.97
C GLY A 292 -8.23 -10.86 18.19
N THR A 293 -9.40 -10.22 18.33
CA THR A 293 -10.66 -10.75 17.78
C THR A 293 -11.22 -9.93 16.62
N ALA A 294 -10.76 -8.70 16.41
CA ALA A 294 -11.24 -7.87 15.32
C ALA A 294 -10.91 -8.49 13.96
N THR A 295 -11.93 -8.63 13.13
CA THR A 295 -11.80 -9.10 11.75
C THR A 295 -11.36 -7.97 10.81
N THR A 296 -10.82 -8.31 9.64
CA THR A 296 -10.57 -7.31 8.59
C THR A 296 -11.83 -6.50 8.28
N ILE A 297 -12.99 -7.17 8.23
CA ILE A 297 -14.25 -6.53 7.88
C ILE A 297 -14.64 -5.49 8.92
N GLU A 298 -14.62 -5.83 10.21
CA GLU A 298 -14.95 -4.90 11.28
C GLU A 298 -14.01 -3.69 11.33
N MET A 299 -12.71 -3.90 11.09
CA MET A 299 -11.72 -2.82 11.07
C MET A 299 -11.99 -1.83 9.92
N ILE A 300 -12.22 -2.33 8.70
CA ILE A 300 -12.47 -1.46 7.55
C ILE A 300 -13.87 -0.85 7.59
N ASP A 301 -14.89 -1.56 8.06
CA ASP A 301 -16.24 -1.02 8.26
C ASP A 301 -16.18 0.21 9.18
N ALA A 302 -15.43 0.13 10.30
CA ALA A 302 -15.24 1.27 11.20
C ALA A 302 -14.58 2.48 10.53
N LEU A 303 -13.60 2.25 9.64
CA LEU A 303 -12.94 3.33 8.88
C LEU A 303 -13.86 3.96 7.84
N LEU A 304 -14.71 3.15 7.18
CA LEU A 304 -15.72 3.62 6.25
C LEU A 304 -16.82 4.43 6.95
N GLU A 305 -17.21 4.02 8.16
CA GLU A 305 -18.16 4.74 8.99
C GLU A 305 -17.59 6.06 9.54
N ALA A 306 -16.27 6.10 9.80
CA ALA A 306 -15.58 7.31 10.26
C ALA A 306 -15.54 8.40 9.19
N GLN A 307 -15.50 8.05 7.90
CA GLN A 307 -15.52 9.00 6.79
C GLN A 307 -16.52 8.57 5.67
N PRO A 308 -17.84 8.72 5.89
CA PRO A 308 -18.86 8.15 5.01
C PRO A 308 -18.93 8.79 3.61
N ASP A 309 -18.44 10.03 3.47
CA ASP A 309 -18.36 10.73 2.19
C ASP A 309 -17.06 10.46 1.40
N GLY A 310 -16.14 9.68 1.98
CA GLY A 310 -14.92 9.23 1.30
C GLY A 310 -15.21 8.30 0.13
N ASN A 311 -14.54 8.52 -1.01
CA ASN A 311 -14.59 7.62 -2.15
C ASN A 311 -13.47 6.58 -2.04
N TRP A 312 -13.75 5.30 -2.27
CA TRP A 312 -12.74 4.24 -2.20
C TRP A 312 -12.63 3.52 -3.53
N LEU A 313 -11.40 3.28 -3.98
CA LEU A 313 -11.11 2.48 -5.15
C LEU A 313 -10.15 1.36 -4.76
N PHE A 314 -10.61 0.11 -4.92
CA PHE A 314 -9.77 -1.08 -4.79
C PHE A 314 -9.37 -1.57 -6.18
N ILE A 315 -8.07 -1.63 -6.44
CA ILE A 315 -7.49 -2.14 -7.69
C ILE A 315 -6.87 -3.48 -7.35
N ASP A 316 -7.31 -4.57 -7.97
CA ASP A 316 -6.80 -5.88 -7.60
C ASP A 316 -6.80 -6.89 -8.74
N SER A 317 -5.81 -7.77 -8.74
CA SER A 317 -5.81 -8.93 -9.62
C SER A 317 -6.66 -10.04 -9.00
N LYS A 318 -7.50 -10.68 -9.81
CA LYS A 318 -8.37 -11.77 -9.31
C LYS A 318 -7.60 -12.92 -8.67
N GLY A 319 -6.38 -13.17 -9.11
CA GLY A 319 -5.50 -14.22 -8.59
C GLY A 319 -4.18 -13.70 -8.03
N ASP A 320 -4.15 -12.46 -7.51
CA ASP A 320 -2.92 -11.79 -7.01
C ASP A 320 -1.98 -12.76 -6.27
N LYS A 321 -0.82 -13.01 -6.86
CA LYS A 321 0.10 -14.04 -6.37
C LYS A 321 0.71 -13.66 -5.02
N THR A 322 0.94 -12.37 -4.78
CA THR A 322 1.61 -11.89 -3.58
C THR A 322 0.68 -11.92 -2.39
N GLN A 323 -0.57 -11.51 -2.55
CA GLN A 323 -1.56 -11.65 -1.47
C GLN A 323 -1.77 -13.12 -1.08
N ARG A 324 -1.83 -14.02 -2.06
CA ARG A 324 -1.89 -15.47 -1.81
C ARG A 324 -0.64 -16.01 -1.13
N TYR A 325 0.54 -15.46 -1.42
CA TYR A 325 1.79 -15.76 -0.72
C TYR A 325 1.74 -15.32 0.75
N PHE A 326 1.29 -14.10 1.04
CA PHE A 326 1.17 -13.61 2.41
C PHE A 326 0.07 -14.31 3.20
N TYR A 327 -1.01 -14.73 2.54
CA TYR A 327 -2.00 -15.63 3.14
C TYR A 327 -1.32 -16.90 3.68
N ALA A 328 -0.49 -17.56 2.86
CA ALA A 328 0.23 -18.77 3.28
C ALA A 328 1.30 -18.47 4.34
N LEU A 329 1.97 -17.31 4.28
CA LEU A 329 2.92 -16.89 5.31
C LEU A 329 2.26 -16.72 6.68
N VAL A 330 1.05 -16.17 6.72
CA VAL A 330 0.27 -16.00 7.95
C VAL A 330 -0.24 -17.35 8.47
N ASP A 331 -0.69 -18.24 7.58
CA ASP A 331 -1.26 -19.54 7.95
C ASP A 331 -0.20 -20.57 8.39
N GLU A 332 0.90 -20.66 7.64
CA GLU A 332 1.90 -21.72 7.81
C GLU A 332 3.16 -21.24 8.55
N GLY A 333 3.31 -19.93 8.74
CA GLY A 333 4.55 -19.30 9.21
C GLY A 333 5.72 -19.53 8.24
N ILE A 334 6.94 -19.23 8.69
CA ILE A 334 8.13 -19.45 7.85
C ILE A 334 8.42 -20.93 7.58
N LEU A 335 7.92 -21.86 8.41
CA LEU A 335 8.14 -23.29 8.22
C LEU A 335 7.43 -23.86 6.98
N GLY A 336 6.40 -23.18 6.48
CA GLY A 336 5.77 -23.50 5.19
C GLY A 336 6.63 -23.11 3.98
N TYR A 337 7.67 -22.29 4.17
CA TYR A 337 8.50 -21.82 3.05
C TYR A 337 9.43 -22.91 2.49
N PRO A 338 9.52 -23.07 1.15
CA PRO A 338 8.77 -22.35 0.12
C PRO A 338 7.34 -22.85 -0.01
N PHE A 339 6.36 -21.94 0.02
CA PHE A 339 4.94 -22.29 -0.06
C PHE A 339 4.62 -22.95 -1.40
N SER A 340 4.33 -24.25 -1.35
CA SER A 340 4.04 -25.05 -2.55
C SER A 340 2.57 -25.11 -2.92
N ASP A 341 1.68 -24.78 -1.98
CA ASP A 341 0.22 -24.89 -2.13
C ASP A 341 -0.46 -23.59 -1.68
N LEU A 342 -0.38 -22.55 -2.52
CA LEU A 342 -1.11 -21.32 -2.26
C LEU A 342 -2.61 -21.56 -2.44
N ILE A 343 -3.44 -20.93 -1.60
CA ILE A 343 -4.90 -20.84 -1.80
C ILE A 343 -5.21 -20.59 -3.29
N SER A 344 -6.20 -21.28 -3.85
CA SER A 344 -6.48 -21.20 -5.29
C SER A 344 -6.87 -19.79 -5.72
N GLU A 345 -6.65 -19.41 -6.97
CA GLU A 345 -7.08 -18.10 -7.50
C GLU A 345 -8.60 -17.92 -7.35
N ALA A 346 -9.37 -19.00 -7.52
CA ALA A 346 -10.82 -18.97 -7.40
C ALA A 346 -11.27 -18.74 -5.95
N ASP A 347 -10.66 -19.42 -4.98
CA ASP A 347 -11.00 -19.27 -3.57
C ASP A 347 -10.55 -17.89 -3.04
N PHE A 348 -9.35 -17.45 -3.43
CA PHE A 348 -8.86 -16.10 -3.12
C PHE A 348 -9.81 -15.03 -3.67
N PHE A 349 -10.19 -15.11 -4.96
CA PHE A 349 -11.12 -14.17 -5.57
C PHE A 349 -12.50 -14.17 -4.87
N SER A 350 -12.98 -15.35 -4.48
CA SER A 350 -14.24 -15.53 -3.74
C SER A 350 -14.18 -14.84 -2.37
N ASN A 351 -13.09 -15.01 -1.63
CA ASN A 351 -12.89 -14.38 -0.32
C ASN A 351 -12.78 -12.85 -0.45
N MET A 352 -11.95 -12.37 -1.39
CA MET A 352 -11.85 -10.94 -1.71
C MET A 352 -13.21 -10.33 -2.08
N SER A 353 -13.98 -11.02 -2.94
CA SER A 353 -15.31 -10.54 -3.35
C SER A 353 -16.27 -10.44 -2.16
N THR A 354 -16.22 -11.41 -1.25
CA THR A 354 -17.05 -11.42 -0.04
C THR A 354 -16.71 -10.24 0.88
N ILE A 355 -15.43 -9.93 1.04
CA ILE A 355 -14.95 -8.77 1.82
C ILE A 355 -15.43 -7.46 1.19
N LEU A 356 -15.20 -7.27 -0.11
CA LEU A 356 -15.60 -6.04 -0.81
C LEU A 356 -17.12 -5.86 -0.86
N ASP A 357 -17.89 -6.95 -0.91
CA ASP A 357 -19.35 -6.90 -0.79
C ASP A 357 -19.83 -6.58 0.63
N ALA A 358 -19.04 -6.86 1.67
CA ALA A 358 -19.30 -6.36 3.02
C ALA A 358 -19.10 -4.83 3.08
N TYR A 359 -17.97 -4.33 2.59
CA TYR A 359 -17.68 -2.89 2.55
C TYR A 359 -18.75 -2.08 1.80
N ARG A 360 -19.27 -2.63 0.69
CA ARG A 360 -20.35 -2.01 -0.08
C ARG A 360 -21.69 -1.91 0.64
N LYS A 361 -21.91 -2.70 1.69
CA LYS A 361 -23.11 -2.58 2.54
C LYS A 361 -23.01 -1.38 3.47
N VAL A 362 -21.78 -1.00 3.85
CA VAL A 362 -21.51 0.18 4.69
C VAL A 362 -21.46 1.45 3.85
N SER A 363 -20.74 1.44 2.73
CA SER A 363 -20.60 2.59 1.84
C SER A 363 -20.96 2.29 0.38
N SER A 364 -21.84 3.10 -0.21
CA SER A 364 -22.13 3.03 -1.65
C SER A 364 -21.01 3.65 -2.52
N ARG A 365 -19.96 4.21 -1.91
CA ARG A 365 -18.86 4.90 -2.60
C ARG A 365 -17.62 4.00 -2.82
N ILE A 366 -17.79 2.69 -2.68
CA ILE A 366 -16.77 1.69 -3.00
C ILE A 366 -16.80 1.35 -4.50
N THR A 367 -15.68 1.58 -5.17
CA THR A 367 -15.43 1.15 -6.55
C THR A 367 -14.35 0.07 -6.58
N THR A 368 -14.46 -0.88 -7.50
CA THR A 368 -13.45 -1.92 -7.71
C THR A 368 -12.97 -1.93 -9.15
N PHE A 369 -11.68 -2.17 -9.35
CA PHE A 369 -11.04 -2.38 -10.63
C PHE A 369 -10.36 -3.75 -10.60
N TYR A 370 -11.05 -4.77 -11.11
CA TYR A 370 -10.48 -6.13 -11.14
C TYR A 370 -9.70 -6.35 -12.42
N VAL A 371 -8.52 -6.96 -12.31
CA VAL A 371 -7.69 -7.36 -13.43
C VAL A 371 -7.56 -8.87 -13.46
N GLU A 372 -7.70 -9.48 -14.64
CA GLU A 372 -7.47 -10.91 -14.80
C GLU A 372 -6.01 -11.28 -14.56
N GLY A 373 -5.77 -12.46 -13.98
CA GLY A 373 -4.43 -12.99 -13.71
C GLY A 373 -3.90 -12.69 -12.30
N THR A 374 -2.57 -12.71 -12.18
CA THR A 374 -1.87 -12.85 -10.89
C THR A 374 -0.89 -11.72 -10.60
N LYS A 375 -0.99 -10.61 -11.35
CA LYS A 375 -0.11 -9.45 -11.17
C LYS A 375 -0.30 -8.87 -9.77
N HIS A 376 0.74 -8.23 -9.26
CA HIS A 376 0.71 -7.49 -8.02
C HIS A 376 1.20 -6.08 -8.29
N VAL A 377 0.46 -5.08 -7.81
CA VAL A 377 0.68 -3.64 -7.97
C VAL A 377 0.52 -3.14 -9.40
N PHE A 378 -0.31 -2.11 -9.57
CA PHE A 378 -0.59 -1.47 -10.84
C PHE A 378 -0.10 -0.02 -10.88
N LEU A 379 -0.32 0.75 -9.81
CA LEU A 379 -0.06 2.20 -9.73
C LEU A 379 1.43 2.55 -9.71
N ALA A 380 2.31 1.65 -9.28
CA ALA A 380 3.76 1.84 -9.33
C ALA A 380 4.39 1.46 -10.69
N ASP A 381 3.59 0.94 -11.63
CA ASP A 381 4.06 0.55 -12.96
C ASP A 381 4.08 1.75 -13.91
N SER A 382 5.13 1.90 -14.73
CA SER A 382 5.22 3.01 -15.70
C SER A 382 4.14 2.98 -16.77
N ASN A 383 3.46 1.85 -16.98
CA ASN A 383 2.30 1.75 -17.87
C ASN A 383 0.97 1.64 -17.12
N PHE A 384 0.88 2.14 -15.88
CA PHE A 384 -0.31 1.97 -15.03
C PHE A 384 -1.60 2.42 -15.72
N THR A 385 -1.54 3.44 -16.58
CA THR A 385 -2.69 3.98 -17.31
C THR A 385 -3.29 3.00 -18.32
N SER A 386 -2.51 2.02 -18.78
CA SER A 386 -2.92 1.08 -19.83
C SER A 386 -3.55 -0.22 -19.32
N TYR A 387 -3.56 -0.46 -18.01
CA TYR A 387 -4.17 -1.67 -17.48
C TYR A 387 -5.67 -1.68 -17.76
N GLU A 388 -6.15 -2.80 -18.28
CA GLU A 388 -7.56 -3.02 -18.59
C GLU A 388 -8.17 -3.92 -17.51
N SER A 389 -9.32 -3.50 -16.99
CA SER A 389 -10.11 -4.32 -16.06
C SER A 389 -10.81 -5.47 -16.77
N ASP A 390 -11.33 -6.42 -15.99
CA ASP A 390 -12.22 -7.49 -16.47
C ASP A 390 -13.52 -6.97 -17.12
N ALA A 391 -13.88 -5.71 -16.86
CA ALA A 391 -14.99 -4.99 -17.46
C ALA A 391 -14.62 -4.20 -18.74
N GLY A 392 -13.35 -4.24 -19.16
CA GLY A 392 -12.86 -3.55 -20.36
C GLY A 392 -12.64 -2.04 -20.17
N LEU A 393 -12.47 -1.58 -18.93
CA LEU A 393 -12.15 -0.18 -18.62
C LEU A 393 -10.65 -0.03 -18.39
N LEU A 394 -10.05 1.06 -18.88
CA LEU A 394 -8.64 1.35 -18.61
C LEU A 394 -8.47 2.06 -17.27
N LEU A 395 -7.42 1.72 -16.52
CA LEU A 395 -7.10 2.38 -15.26
C LEU A 395 -6.73 3.86 -15.48
N GLY A 396 -6.15 4.17 -16.63
CA GLY A 396 -5.83 5.51 -17.10
C GLY A 396 -7.03 6.33 -17.55
N ASP A 397 -8.19 5.70 -17.78
CA ASP A 397 -9.35 6.42 -18.29
C ASP A 397 -9.84 7.41 -17.25
N HIS A 398 -9.93 8.67 -17.69
CA HIS A 398 -10.49 9.74 -16.87
C HIS A 398 -11.86 9.35 -16.31
N HIS A 399 -12.69 8.50 -16.93
CA HIS A 399 -13.98 8.12 -16.35
C HIS A 399 -13.88 7.12 -15.17
N CYS A 400 -12.85 6.28 -15.13
CA CYS A 400 -12.59 5.40 -13.98
C CYS A 400 -12.11 6.22 -12.78
N VAL A 401 -11.21 7.17 -13.00
CA VAL A 401 -10.63 7.98 -11.93
C VAL A 401 -11.42 9.28 -11.66
N SER A 402 -12.19 9.80 -12.62
CA SER A 402 -13.06 10.97 -12.42
C SER A 402 -14.41 10.64 -11.83
N LYS A 403 -15.00 9.44 -12.06
CA LYS A 403 -16.16 9.02 -11.26
C LYS A 403 -15.81 8.90 -9.77
N PHE A 404 -14.55 8.60 -9.48
CA PHE A 404 -13.96 8.65 -8.15
C PHE A 404 -13.76 10.10 -7.63
N HIS A 405 -13.52 11.09 -8.49
CA HIS A 405 -13.40 12.52 -8.12
C HIS A 405 -14.71 13.35 -8.18
N ILE A 406 -15.76 12.88 -8.87
CA ILE A 406 -16.92 13.70 -9.31
C ILE A 406 -18.26 13.21 -8.72
N SER A 407 -18.30 12.28 -7.76
CA SER A 407 -19.58 11.88 -7.15
C SER A 407 -20.13 12.86 -6.08
N SER A 408 -20.26 14.15 -6.44
CA SER A 408 -21.06 15.14 -5.70
C SER A 408 -21.77 16.23 -6.53
N GLU A 409 -21.70 16.24 -7.86
CA GLU A 409 -22.52 17.18 -8.64
C GLU A 409 -23.97 16.68 -8.85
N TYR A 410 -24.83 17.04 -7.91
CA TYR A 410 -26.26 17.21 -8.16
C TYR A 410 -26.47 18.48 -9.02
N ASP A 411 -26.14 18.44 -10.32
CA ASP A 411 -26.58 19.48 -11.25
C ASP A 411 -28.04 19.22 -11.67
N ASN A 412 -28.93 20.06 -11.14
CA ASN A 412 -30.39 19.96 -11.27
C ASN A 412 -30.91 20.43 -12.66
N ARG A 413 -30.15 20.22 -13.74
CA ARG A 413 -30.56 20.56 -15.12
C ARG A 413 -30.10 19.57 -16.19
N ALA A 414 -30.37 18.30 -16.00
CA ALA A 414 -30.62 17.39 -17.14
C ALA A 414 -31.43 16.19 -16.67
N ASN A 415 -32.64 16.02 -17.21
CA ASN A 415 -33.42 14.81 -17.09
C ASN A 415 -32.71 13.67 -17.84
N VAL A 416 -31.74 12.98 -17.22
CA VAL A 416 -31.34 11.63 -17.60
C VAL A 416 -30.88 10.86 -16.36
N THR A 417 -31.64 9.85 -15.98
CA THR A 417 -31.33 8.90 -14.92
C THR A 417 -30.12 8.05 -15.33
N PHE A 418 -28.94 8.31 -14.76
CA PHE A 418 -27.78 7.39 -14.82
C PHE A 418 -27.31 7.07 -13.40
N TRP A 419 -28.14 6.33 -12.69
CA TRP A 419 -27.70 5.50 -11.57
C TRP A 419 -27.65 4.06 -12.07
N HIS A 420 -26.56 3.35 -11.74
CA HIS A 420 -26.24 1.94 -12.02
C HIS A 420 -25.14 1.70 -13.08
N ASN A 421 -24.03 1.12 -12.59
CA ASN A 421 -23.12 0.16 -13.23
C ASN A 421 -21.64 0.60 -13.45
N CYS A 422 -20.79 0.26 -12.48
CA CYS A 422 -19.49 -0.41 -12.73
C CYS A 422 -19.61 -1.95 -12.57
N THR A 423 -20.81 -2.49 -12.77
CA THR A 423 -21.13 -3.91 -12.72
C THR A 423 -22.15 -4.17 -13.81
N LYS A 424 -21.86 -4.98 -14.83
CA LYS A 424 -22.93 -5.52 -15.68
C LYS A 424 -23.32 -6.88 -15.13
N CYS A 425 -24.60 -6.99 -14.78
CA CYS A 425 -25.27 -8.18 -14.30
C CYS A 425 -24.90 -9.43 -15.12
N TYR A 426 -24.42 -10.48 -14.45
CA TYR A 426 -24.77 -11.83 -14.88
C TYR A 426 -26.17 -12.10 -14.34
N ASN A 427 -27.14 -12.27 -15.23
CA ASN A 427 -28.31 -13.06 -14.90
C ASN A 427 -28.29 -14.28 -15.81
N ASP A 428 -28.49 -15.43 -15.18
CA ASP A 428 -28.66 -16.73 -15.79
C ASP A 428 -29.60 -16.68 -17.00
N ILE A 429 -29.29 -17.54 -17.97
CA ILE A 429 -29.99 -17.82 -19.25
C ILE A 429 -29.42 -17.02 -20.44
N GLY A 430 -28.46 -17.65 -21.12
CA GLY A 430 -27.73 -17.10 -22.27
C GLY A 430 -28.60 -16.69 -23.47
N THR A 431 -28.72 -15.38 -23.69
CA THR A 431 -29.06 -14.80 -25.00
C THR A 431 -28.45 -13.38 -25.12
N PRO A 432 -27.80 -13.01 -26.25
CA PRO A 432 -27.20 -11.69 -26.39
C PRO A 432 -28.23 -10.63 -26.84
N CYS A 433 -28.22 -9.44 -26.21
CA CYS A 433 -29.04 -8.30 -26.62
C CYS A 433 -28.47 -7.64 -27.89
N MET A 434 -29.26 -7.63 -28.95
CA MET A 434 -29.02 -6.90 -30.20
C MET A 434 -29.25 -5.39 -30.01
N LEU A 435 -28.33 -4.58 -30.52
CA LEU A 435 -28.48 -3.13 -30.69
C LEU A 435 -29.56 -2.83 -31.73
N GLY A 436 -30.67 -2.24 -31.30
CA GLY A 436 -31.70 -1.67 -32.16
C GLY A 436 -31.54 -0.16 -32.25
N VAL A 437 -31.12 0.32 -33.41
CA VAL A 437 -31.16 1.74 -33.80
C VAL A 437 -32.58 2.04 -34.30
N GLU A 438 -33.28 2.98 -33.68
CA GLU A 438 -34.41 3.67 -34.32
C GLU A 438 -34.34 5.17 -34.06
N MET A 439 -34.10 5.91 -35.15
CA MET A 439 -34.38 7.34 -35.30
C MET A 439 -35.90 7.56 -35.27
N ILE A 440 -36.41 8.51 -34.49
CA ILE A 440 -37.51 9.40 -34.92
C ILE A 440 -37.32 10.81 -34.34
N THR A 441 -37.32 11.78 -35.26
CA THR A 441 -37.45 13.24 -35.13
C THR A 441 -38.77 13.70 -34.52
N LEU A 442 -38.73 14.56 -33.49
CA LEU A 442 -39.10 15.99 -33.47
C LEU A 442 -39.02 16.55 -32.04
#